data_AF-A0AA47HYP9-F1
#
_entry.id   AF-A0AA47HYP9-F1
#
_cell.length_a   1.000
_cell.length_b   1.000
_cell.length_c   1.000
_cell.angle_alpha   90.00
_cell.angle_beta   90.00
_cell.angle_gamma   90.00
#
_symmetry.space_group_name_H-M   'P 1'
#
loop_
_entity.id
_entity.type
_entity.pdbx_description
1 polymer ?
#
loop_
_entity_poly.entity_id
_entity_poly.type
_entity_poly.pdbx_seq_one_letter_code
_entity_poly.pdbx_strand_id
1 'polypeptide(L)' 'MSVLPASFRRIRIDGVRFRTLSDQDATTAVWLVKRRQEQSPLAQAFMDLVTREALSQR' A
#
# COMPACT_ATOMS: atom_id res chain seq x y z
N MET A 1 4.93 -21.59 5.17
CA MET A 1 4.45 -20.39 5.90
C MET A 1 4.88 -19.16 5.12
N SER A 2 4.04 -18.14 5.02
CA SER A 2 4.34 -16.89 4.29
C SER A 2 3.93 -15.67 5.12
N VAL A 3 4.64 -14.55 4.93
CA VAL A 3 4.30 -13.24 5.52
C VAL A 3 3.82 -12.35 4.39
N LEU A 4 2.63 -11.76 4.56
CA LEU A 4 1.95 -11.01 3.50
C LEU A 4 1.50 -9.64 4.04
N PRO A 5 1.45 -8.61 3.18
CA PRO A 5 0.86 -7.32 3.55
C PRO A 5 -0.60 -7.49 3.99
N ALA A 6 -1.06 -6.63 4.91
CA ALA A 6 -2.42 -6.71 5.45
C ALA A 6 -3.53 -6.61 4.39
N SER A 7 -3.24 -6.03 3.22
CA SER A 7 -4.17 -5.97 2.08
C SER A 7 -4.60 -7.34 1.56
N PHE A 8 -3.75 -8.38 1.67
CA PHE A 8 -4.06 -9.74 1.23
C PHE A 8 -5.19 -10.38 2.05
N ARG A 9 -5.45 -9.90 3.27
CA ARG A 9 -6.53 -10.39 4.12
C ARG A 9 -7.92 -10.19 3.50
N ARG A 10 -8.05 -9.30 2.50
CA ARG A 10 -9.30 -9.12 1.73
C ARG A 10 -9.62 -10.33 0.83
N ILE A 11 -8.61 -11.14 0.50
CA ILE A 11 -8.76 -12.34 -0.33
C ILE A 11 -9.09 -13.52 0.60
N ARG A 12 -10.21 -14.20 0.32
CA ARG A 12 -10.60 -15.43 1.03
C ARG A 12 -9.98 -16.62 0.30
N ILE A 13 -9.21 -17.42 1.04
CA ILE A 13 -8.57 -18.64 0.52
C ILE A 13 -8.93 -19.78 1.47
N ASP A 14 -9.50 -20.85 0.93
CA ASP A 14 -9.91 -22.00 1.72
C ASP A 14 -8.69 -22.65 2.40
N GLY A 15 -8.86 -23.03 3.66
CA GLY A 15 -7.79 -23.60 4.48
C GLY A 15 -6.72 -22.61 4.96
N VAL A 16 -6.78 -21.32 4.58
CA VAL A 16 -5.79 -20.32 5.01
C VAL A 16 -6.31 -19.50 6.19
N ARG A 17 -5.45 -19.35 7.21
CA ARG A 17 -5.68 -18.45 8.34
C ARG A 17 -4.63 -17.34 8.34
N PHE A 18 -5.07 -16.09 8.22
CA PHE A 18 -4.23 -14.92 8.41
C PHE A 18 -4.08 -14.64 9.91
N ARG A 19 -2.86 -14.35 10.36
CA ARG A 19 -2.57 -13.86 11.72
C ARG A 19 -1.80 -12.55 11.64
N THR A 20 -2.17 -11.58 12.47
CA THR A 20 -1.46 -10.31 12.60
C THR A 20 -0.20 -10.52 13.44
N LEU A 21 0.94 -9.98 12.99
CA LEU A 21 2.18 -9.94 13.75
C LEU A 21 2.06 -8.86 14.83
N SER A 22 2.50 -9.15 16.05
CA SER A 22 2.36 -8.25 17.20
C SER A 22 3.44 -7.17 17.28
N ASP A 23 4.54 -7.36 16.56
CA ASP A 23 5.62 -6.38 16.44
C ASP A 23 5.10 -5.14 15.69
N GLN A 24 5.22 -3.96 16.31
CA GLN A 24 4.74 -2.70 15.74
C GLN A 24 5.52 -2.28 14.50
N ASP A 25 6.78 -2.72 14.39
CA ASP A 25 7.64 -2.42 13.25
C ASP A 25 7.48 -3.43 12.11
N ALA A 26 6.62 -4.45 12.26
CA ALA A 26 6.28 -5.44 11.23
C ALA A 26 5.37 -4.85 10.13
N THR A 27 5.83 -3.77 9.52
CA THR A 27 5.16 -3.04 8.45
C THR A 27 5.85 -3.26 7.11
N THR A 28 5.16 -2.91 6.03
CA THR A 28 5.72 -2.92 4.69
C THR A 28 5.25 -1.68 3.95
N ALA A 29 6.13 -1.07 3.16
CA ALA A 29 5.85 0.19 2.48
C ALA A 29 5.24 -0.03 1.09
N VAL A 30 4.38 0.90 0.67
CA VAL A 30 3.91 1.05 -0.70
C VAL A 30 4.47 2.36 -1.24
N TRP A 31 5.12 2.31 -2.41
CA TRP A 31 5.80 3.47 -2.99
C TRP A 31 5.07 3.97 -4.22
N LEU A 32 4.81 5.28 -4.27
CA LEU A 32 4.45 5.97 -5.50
C LEU A 32 5.73 6.37 -6.23
N VAL A 33 5.91 5.87 -7.46
CA VAL A 33 7.09 6.16 -8.27
C VAL A 33 6.66 6.85 -9.56
N LYS A 34 7.42 7.88 -9.95
CA LYS A 34 7.23 8.61 -11.21
C LYS A 34 8.55 8.73 -11.97
N ARG A 35 8.45 9.05 -13.26
CA ARG A 35 9.60 9.50 -14.05
C ARG A 35 10.15 10.80 -13.45
N ARG A 36 11.48 10.99 -13.49
CA ARG A 36 12.14 12.18 -12.93
C ARG A 36 11.55 13.48 -13.49
N GLN A 37 11.32 13.51 -14.80
CA GLN A 37 10.75 14.64 -15.55
C GLN A 37 9.30 14.37 -15.99
N GLU A 38 8.48 13.71 -15.16
CA GLU A 38 7.05 13.54 -15.45
C GLU A 38 6.35 14.91 -15.57
N GLN A 39 5.57 15.10 -16.63
CA GLN A 39 4.87 16.37 -16.94
C GLN A 39 3.41 16.14 -17.34
N SER A 40 2.93 14.89 -17.41
CA SER A 40 1.54 14.59 -17.76
C SER A 40 0.58 15.21 -16.73
N PRO A 41 -0.39 16.04 -17.14
CA PRO A 41 -1.39 16.58 -16.23
C PRO A 41 -2.18 15.49 -15.51
N LEU A 42 -2.45 14.35 -16.18
CA LEU A 42 -3.13 13.21 -15.57
C LEU A 42 -2.26 12.52 -14.52
N ALA A 43 -0.96 12.39 -14.77
CA ALA A 43 -0.05 11.85 -13.77
C ALA A 43 0.03 12.76 -12.54
N GLN A 44 0.07 14.08 -12.73
CA GLN A 44 0.05 15.05 -11.63
C GLN A 44 -1.23 14.93 -10.80
N ALA A 45 -2.39 14.91 -11.45
CA ALA A 45 -3.67 14.75 -10.76
C ALA A 45 -3.74 13.45 -9.95
N PHE A 46 -3.23 12.34 -10.51
CA PHE A 46 -3.15 11.07 -9.78
C PHE A 46 -2.23 11.16 -8.56
N MET A 47 -1.04 11.74 -8.72
CA MET A 47 -0.09 11.93 -7.60
C MET A 47 -0.69 12.78 -6.48
N ASP A 48 -1.38 13.87 -6.82
CA ASP A 48 -2.05 14.73 -5.83
C ASP A 48 -3.18 13.99 -5.11
N LEU A 49 -3.94 13.16 -5.83
CA LEU A 49 -4.98 12.32 -5.23
C LEU A 49 -4.39 11.35 -4.21
N VAL A 50 -3.40 10.53 -4.61
CA VAL A 50 -2.86 9.49 -3.73
C VAL A 50 -2.01 10.05 -2.58
N THR A 51 -1.33 11.19 -2.79
CA THR A 51 -0.54 11.83 -1.74
C THR A 51 -1.44 12.43 -0.66
N ARG A 52 -2.57 13.04 -1.04
CA ARG A 52 -3.58 13.50 -0.07
C ARG A 52 -4.13 12.35 0.76
N GLU A 53 -4.49 11.25 0.12
CA GLU A 53 -4.98 10.05 0.83
C GLU A 53 -3.92 9.46 1.77
N ALA A 54 -2.65 9.39 1.33
CA ALA A 54 -1.58 8.88 2.17
C ALA A 54 -1.32 9.74 3.41
N LEU A 55 -1.53 11.06 3.31
CA LEU A 55 -1.42 11.98 4.44
C LEU A 55 -2.62 11.92 5.39
N SER A 56 -3.83 11.59 4.91
CA SER A 56 -5.02 11.44 5.77
C SER A 56 -5.07 10.11 6.52
N GLN A 57 -4.30 9.10 6.09
CA GLN A 57 -4.20 7.81 6.78
C GLN A 57 -3.07 7.73 7.82
N ARG A 58 -2.36 8.83 8.06
CA ARG A 58 -1.42 9.00 9.17
C ARG A 58 -2.13 9.51 10.41
#